data_AF-A0A7V1LTB5-F1
#
_entry.id   AF-A0A7V1LTB5-F1
#
_cell.length_a   1.000
_cell.length_b   1.000
_cell.length_c   1.000
_cell.angle_alpha   90.00
_cell.angle_beta   90.00
_cell.angle_gamma   90.00
#
_symmetry.space_group_name_H-M   'P 1'
#
loop_
_entity.id
_entity.type
_entity.pdbx_description
1 polymer ?
#
loop_
_entity_poly.entity_id
_entity_poly.type
_entity_poly.pdbx_seq_one_letter_code
_entity_poly.pdbx_strand_id
1 'polypeptide(L)'
;MLKHKFFNYYILIIFVIIFALSPNITIAQWQNIGPGGGSDLQSIVVHPTNPDIVFTGGDIEGLFKTTNGGQSWTNINNNLATGPWTPDVYWTNQILFDKSDVTNNTLFLATAIALFKT
;
A
#
# COMPACT_ATOMS: atom_id res chain seq x y z
N MET A 1 -40.54 30.81 -38.38
CA MET A 1 -39.17 30.26 -38.54
C MET A 1 -38.25 30.47 -37.32
N LEU A 2 -38.44 31.50 -36.48
CA LEU A 2 -37.56 31.73 -35.30
C LEU A 2 -37.76 30.79 -34.10
N LYS A 3 -38.98 30.29 -33.83
CA LYS A 3 -39.27 29.46 -32.63
C LYS A 3 -38.48 28.14 -32.57
N HIS A 4 -38.20 27.50 -33.72
CA HIS A 4 -37.39 26.27 -33.77
C HIS A 4 -35.91 26.50 -33.45
N LYS A 5 -35.37 27.70 -33.73
CA LYS A 5 -33.97 28.03 -33.40
C LYS A 5 -33.76 28.17 -31.88
N PHE A 6 -34.74 28.71 -31.16
CA PHE A 6 -34.69 28.81 -29.70
C PHE A 6 -34.80 27.45 -29.02
N PHE A 7 -35.69 26.57 -29.51
CA PHE A 7 -35.83 25.20 -29.00
C PHE A 7 -34.53 24.40 -29.10
N ASN A 8 -33.82 24.50 -30.23
CA ASN A 8 -32.52 23.86 -30.42
C ASN A 8 -31.44 24.44 -29.49
N TYR A 9 -31.52 25.73 -29.13
CA TYR A 9 -30.59 26.38 -28.21
C TYR A 9 -30.78 25.88 -26.77
N TYR A 10 -32.02 25.67 -26.33
CA TYR A 10 -32.30 25.07 -25.01
C TYR A 10 -31.84 23.62 -24.91
N ILE A 11 -32.02 22.83 -25.97
CA ILE A 11 -31.49 21.45 -26.04
C ILE A 11 -29.96 21.47 -25.94
N LEU A 12 -29.29 22.37 -26.65
CA LEU A 12 -27.84 22.51 -26.60
C LEU A 12 -27.34 22.91 -25.21
N ILE A 13 -28.02 23.86 -24.54
CA ILE A 13 -27.69 24.28 -23.18
C ILE A 13 -27.85 23.11 -22.19
N ILE A 14 -28.94 22.36 -22.27
CA ILE A 14 -29.17 21.20 -21.41
C ILE A 14 -28.06 20.15 -21.62
N PHE A 15 -27.65 19.90 -22.86
CA PHE A 15 -26.54 19.00 -23.17
C PHE A 15 -25.21 19.47 -22.57
N VAL A 16 -24.89 20.77 -22.68
CA VAL A 16 -23.67 21.34 -22.09
C VAL A 16 -23.68 21.25 -20.57
N ILE A 17 -24.83 21.52 -19.94
CA ILE A 17 -25.00 21.41 -18.48
C ILE A 17 -24.83 19.95 -18.03
N ILE A 18 -25.45 18.98 -18.72
CA ILE A 18 -25.30 17.55 -18.40
C ILE A 18 -23.84 17.11 -18.55
N PHE A 19 -23.14 17.58 -19.59
CA PHE A 19 -21.74 17.23 -19.80
C PHE A 19 -20.82 17.87 -18.76
N ALA A 20 -21.05 19.14 -18.39
CA ALA A 20 -20.27 19.87 -17.38
C ALA A 20 -20.54 19.40 -15.94
N LEU A 21 -21.73 18.86 -15.66
CA LEU A 21 -22.09 18.28 -14.36
C LEU A 21 -21.81 16.77 -14.28
N SER A 22 -21.30 16.17 -15.35
CA SER A 22 -20.94 14.76 -15.32
C SER A 22 -19.79 14.57 -14.33
N PRO A 23 -19.92 13.66 -13.34
CA PRO A 23 -18.85 13.45 -12.38
C PRO A 23 -17.63 12.92 -13.14
N ASN A 24 -16.49 13.60 -12.99
CA ASN A 24 -15.22 13.04 -13.42
C ASN A 24 -14.98 11.77 -12.59
N ILE A 25 -15.22 10.61 -13.19
CA ILE A 25 -14.93 9.34 -12.56
C ILE A 25 -13.40 9.20 -12.57
N THR A 26 -12.76 9.65 -11.50
CA THR A 26 -11.35 9.33 -11.26
C THR A 26 -11.29 7.85 -10.90
N ILE A 27 -10.95 7.02 -11.87
CA ILE A 27 -10.63 5.62 -11.62
C ILE A 27 -9.32 5.59 -10.85
N ALA A 28 -9.31 4.98 -9.66
CA ALA A 28 -8.09 4.78 -8.90
C ALA A 28 -7.03 4.13 -9.79
N GLN A 29 -5.89 4.80 -9.94
CA GLN A 29 -4.76 4.30 -10.74
C GLN A 29 -3.81 3.55 -9.82
N TRP A 30 -3.39 2.37 -10.25
CA TRP A 30 -2.30 1.66 -9.58
C TRP A 30 -1.02 2.47 -9.71
N GLN A 31 -0.36 2.73 -8.58
CA GLN A 31 0.93 3.41 -8.53
C GLN A 31 1.96 2.46 -7.93
N ASN A 32 3.13 2.37 -8.56
CA ASN A 32 4.28 1.75 -7.92
C ASN A 32 4.78 2.68 -6.81
N ILE A 33 4.67 2.23 -5.56
CA ILE A 33 5.13 2.96 -4.38
C ILE A 33 6.38 2.32 -3.76
N GLY A 34 7.05 1.39 -4.43
CA GLY A 34 8.21 0.66 -3.90
C GLY A 34 7.87 -0.66 -3.17
N PRO A 35 8.82 -1.24 -2.42
CA PRO A 35 10.19 -0.75 -2.15
C PRO A 35 11.13 -0.76 -3.37
N GLY A 36 10.78 -1.43 -4.48
CA GLY A 36 11.65 -1.59 -5.65
C GLY A 36 12.30 -2.97 -5.68
N GLY A 37 13.41 -3.15 -6.40
CA GLY A 37 14.34 -4.26 -6.12
C GLY A 37 14.11 -5.63 -6.80
N GLY A 38 12.90 -5.90 -7.32
CA GLY A 38 12.63 -7.12 -8.09
C GLY A 38 12.47 -8.40 -7.27
N SER A 39 12.29 -8.27 -5.95
CA SER A 39 11.90 -9.37 -5.05
C SER A 39 10.44 -9.81 -5.26
N ASP A 40 10.16 -11.08 -4.97
CA ASP A 40 8.79 -11.59 -4.80
C ASP A 40 8.26 -11.14 -3.43
N LEU A 41 7.48 -10.07 -3.39
CA LEU A 41 6.86 -9.57 -2.16
C LEU A 41 5.68 -10.48 -1.76
N GLN A 42 5.78 -11.09 -0.59
CA GLN A 42 4.84 -12.12 -0.13
C GLN A 42 3.86 -11.62 0.93
N SER A 43 4.27 -10.62 1.72
CA SER A 43 3.44 -10.09 2.81
C SER A 43 3.53 -8.59 2.90
N ILE A 44 2.40 -7.94 3.15
CA ILE A 44 2.28 -6.52 3.48
C ILE A 44 1.35 -6.35 4.68
N VAL A 45 1.72 -5.48 5.61
CA VAL A 45 0.86 -5.10 6.74
C VAL A 45 0.95 -3.60 7.00
N VAL A 46 -0.21 -2.97 7.16
CA VAL A 46 -0.34 -1.54 7.49
C VAL A 46 -0.59 -1.41 8.98
N HIS A 47 0.05 -0.45 9.64
CA HIS A 47 -0.15 -0.19 11.06
C HIS A 47 -1.62 0.17 11.37
N PRO A 48 -2.27 -0.44 12.39
CA PRO A 48 -3.71 -0.35 12.58
C PRO A 48 -4.26 1.06 12.79
N THR A 49 -3.45 1.98 13.31
CA THR A 49 -3.85 3.38 13.59
C THR A 49 -3.02 4.42 12.86
N ASN A 50 -2.02 4.02 12.07
CA ASN A 50 -1.16 4.96 11.35
C ASN A 50 -0.87 4.44 9.93
N PRO A 51 -1.64 4.85 8.92
CA PRO A 51 -1.50 4.31 7.56
C PRO A 51 -0.15 4.65 6.90
N ASP A 52 0.61 5.62 7.44
CA ASP A 52 1.94 5.95 6.92
C ASP A 52 2.99 4.89 7.26
N ILE A 53 2.72 4.07 8.29
CA ILE A 53 3.61 2.98 8.71
C ILE A 53 3.15 1.69 8.05
N VAL A 54 3.97 1.18 7.13
CA VAL A 54 3.72 -0.09 6.43
C VAL A 54 4.99 -0.93 6.46
N PHE A 55 4.80 -2.23 6.68
CA PHE A 55 5.85 -3.22 6.57
C PHE A 55 5.53 -4.14 5.39
N THR A 56 6.54 -4.47 4.61
CA THR A 56 6.41 -5.47 3.54
C THR A 56 7.64 -6.35 3.52
N GLY A 57 7.50 -7.58 3.07
CA GLY A 57 8.65 -8.45 2.91
C GLY A 57 8.43 -9.56 1.90
N GLY A 58 9.56 -10.08 1.42
CA GLY A 58 9.62 -11.05 0.34
C GLY A 58 10.78 -12.03 0.49
N ASP A 59 11.17 -12.64 -0.62
CA ASP A 59 12.12 -13.75 -0.70
C ASP A 59 13.61 -13.38 -0.61
N ILE A 60 14.07 -12.41 -1.41
CA ILE A 60 15.49 -12.09 -1.59
C ILE A 60 15.87 -10.84 -0.80
N GLU A 61 14.99 -9.84 -0.76
CA GLU A 61 15.31 -8.56 -0.16
C GLU A 61 14.87 -8.43 1.31
N GLY A 62 14.17 -9.45 1.84
CA GLY A 62 13.77 -9.50 3.24
C GLY A 62 12.66 -8.51 3.59
N LEU A 63 12.87 -7.71 4.63
CA LEU A 63 11.90 -6.87 5.30
C LEU A 63 12.17 -5.38 5.05
N PHE A 64 11.13 -4.68 4.62
CA PHE A 64 11.13 -3.24 4.44
C PHE A 64 10.06 -2.57 5.30
N LYS A 65 10.35 -1.32 5.66
CA LYS A 65 9.42 -0.44 6.37
C LYS A 65 9.35 0.92 5.68
N THR A 66 8.15 1.47 5.60
CA THR A 66 7.94 2.90 5.35
C THR A 66 7.29 3.55 6.57
N THR A 67 7.50 4.86 6.73
CA THR A 67 6.84 5.70 7.75
C THR A 67 6.24 6.96 7.13
N ASN A 68 6.07 6.97 5.80
CA ASN A 68 5.53 8.10 5.04
C ASN A 68 4.58 7.64 3.92
N GLY A 69 3.90 6.51 4.13
CA GLY A 69 2.87 6.01 3.21
C GLY A 69 3.42 5.47 1.89
N GLY A 70 4.68 5.03 1.88
CA GLY A 70 5.33 4.47 0.69
C GLY A 70 6.01 5.51 -0.21
N GLN A 71 6.24 6.74 0.27
CA GLN A 71 7.08 7.69 -0.48
C GLN A 71 8.56 7.27 -0.45
N SER A 72 9.01 6.64 0.63
CA SER A 72 10.30 5.96 0.73
C SER A 72 10.23 4.73 1.62
N TRP A 73 11.16 3.80 1.39
CA TRP A 73 11.27 2.54 2.11
C TRP A 73 12.68 2.36 2.69
N THR A 74 12.75 1.77 3.87
CA THR A 74 13.99 1.40 4.55
C THR A 74 14.05 -0.12 4.67
N ASN A 75 15.13 -0.73 4.19
CA ASN A 75 15.43 -2.13 4.47
C ASN A 75 15.80 -2.27 5.96
N ILE A 76 15.13 -3.16 6.68
CA ILE A 76 15.29 -3.34 8.13
C ILE A 76 15.75 -4.75 8.50
N ASN A 77 16.41 -5.47 7.59
CA ASN A 77 16.89 -6.84 7.81
C ASN A 77 17.82 -6.96 9.01
N ASN A 78 18.67 -5.95 9.25
CA ASN A 78 19.61 -5.95 10.38
C ASN A 78 18.94 -5.91 11.76
N ASN A 79 17.64 -5.60 11.82
CA ASN A 79 16.87 -5.62 13.08
C ASN A 79 16.33 -7.02 13.40
N LEU A 80 16.45 -7.99 12.49
CA LEU A 80 16.11 -9.38 12.77
C LEU A 80 17.29 -10.01 13.50
N ALA A 81 17.04 -10.57 14.69
CA ALA A 81 18.08 -11.17 15.50
C ALA A 81 18.80 -12.28 14.71
N THR A 82 20.10 -12.13 14.51
CA THR A 82 20.96 -13.15 13.91
C THR A 82 21.52 -14.04 15.02
N GLY A 83 21.07 -15.29 15.07
CA GLY A 83 21.63 -16.34 15.90
C GLY A 83 22.60 -17.24 15.11
N PRO A 84 23.31 -18.15 15.80
CA PRO A 84 24.25 -19.10 15.18
C PRO A 84 23.65 -19.98 14.06
N TRP A 85 22.32 -20.06 13.99
CA TRP A 85 21.56 -20.87 13.04
C TRP A 85 20.69 -20.04 12.08
N THR A 86 20.81 -18.70 12.07
CA THR A 86 20.04 -17.81 11.18
C THR A 86 21.00 -16.89 10.39
N PRO A 87 21.77 -17.45 9.44
CA PRO A 87 22.80 -16.72 8.71
C PRO A 87 22.17 -15.86 7.60
N ASP A 88 21.45 -14.82 8.00
CA ASP A 88 20.68 -13.91 7.15
C ASP A 88 19.28 -14.43 6.79
N VAL A 89 18.28 -13.73 7.33
CA VAL A 89 16.87 -14.03 7.12
C VAL A 89 16.37 -13.17 5.96
N TYR A 90 16.51 -13.68 4.75
CA TYR A 90 16.07 -12.97 3.55
C TYR A 90 14.62 -13.27 3.16
N TRP A 91 14.03 -14.34 3.70
CA TRP A 91 12.70 -14.81 3.31
C TRP A 91 11.63 -14.47 4.35
N THR A 92 10.75 -13.52 4.02
CA THR A 92 9.58 -13.14 4.83
C THR A 92 8.32 -13.73 4.20
N ASN A 93 7.68 -14.67 4.90
CA ASN A 93 6.43 -15.29 4.45
C ASN A 93 5.20 -14.50 4.93
N GLN A 94 5.22 -14.05 6.18
CA GLN A 94 4.05 -13.40 6.79
C GLN A 94 4.45 -12.42 7.90
N ILE A 95 3.80 -11.26 7.89
CA ILE A 95 3.92 -10.22 8.91
C ILE A 95 2.53 -9.93 9.47
N LEU A 96 2.39 -9.90 10.80
CA LEU A 96 1.13 -9.59 11.47
C LEU A 96 1.36 -8.72 12.69
N PHE A 97 0.49 -7.73 12.93
CA PHE A 97 0.42 -7.09 14.24
C PHE A 97 -0.20 -8.04 15.27
N ASP A 98 0.31 -8.02 16.49
CA ASP A 98 -0.32 -8.68 17.63
C ASP A 98 -1.63 -7.96 17.97
N LYS A 99 -2.76 -8.58 17.64
CA LYS A 99 -4.09 -8.00 17.89
C LYS A 99 -4.41 -7.85 19.39
N SER A 100 -3.69 -8.54 20.26
CA SER A 100 -3.84 -8.40 21.72
C SER A 100 -3.07 -7.20 22.27
N ASP A 101 -2.08 -6.70 21.53
CA ASP A 101 -1.34 -5.49 21.89
C ASP A 101 -2.13 -4.24 21.48
N VAL A 102 -2.82 -3.65 22.46
CA VAL A 102 -3.57 -2.40 22.29
C VAL A 102 -2.71 -1.20 21.88
N THR A 103 -1.38 -1.29 22.05
CA THR A 103 -0.44 -0.23 21.65
C THR A 103 0.04 -0.36 20.20
N ASN A 104 -0.23 -1.50 19.54
CA ASN A 104 0.22 -1.82 18.18
C ASN A 104 1.74 -1.71 17.97
N ASN A 105 2.53 -1.92 19.02
CA ASN A 105 4.00 -1.92 18.97
C ASN A 105 4.58 -3.31 18.70
N THR A 106 3.76 -4.35 18.81
CA THR A 106 4.18 -5.73 18.63
C THR A 106 3.80 -6.29 17.27
N LEU A 107 4.78 -6.88 16.60
CA LEU A 107 4.64 -7.63 15.34
C LEU A 107 5.11 -9.07 15.51
N PHE A 108 4.45 -10.00 14.83
CA PHE A 108 4.94 -11.34 14.55
C PHE A 108 5.43 -11.43 13.10
N LEU A 109 6.56 -12.10 12.90
CA LEU A 109 7.20 -12.29 11.60
C LEU A 109 7.55 -13.76 11.41
N ALA A 110 6.95 -14.40 10.42
CA ALA A 110 7.27 -15.77 10.02
C ALA A 110 8.21 -15.77 8.81
N THR A 111 9.28 -16.56 8.90
CA THR A 111 10.35 -16.65 7.90
C THR A 111 10.57 -18.10 7.51
N ALA A 112 11.50 -18.35 6.57
CA ALA A 112 11.87 -19.73 6.22
C ALA A 112 12.56 -20.49 7.37
N ILE A 113 13.07 -19.78 8.39
CA ILE A 113 13.95 -20.38 9.41
C ILE A 113 13.33 -20.31 10.81
N ALA A 114 12.60 -19.25 11.14
CA ALA A 114 12.07 -19.06 12.48
C ALA A 114 10.86 -18.12 12.51
N LEU A 115 10.20 -18.09 13.67
CA LEU A 115 9.18 -17.11 14.03
C LEU A 115 9.82 -16.06 14.95
N PHE A 116 9.67 -14.79 14.60
CA PHE A 116 10.17 -13.66 15.36
C PHE A 116 9.02 -12.81 15.91
N LYS A 117 9.28 -12.11 17.01
CA LYS A 117 8.40 -11.14 17.65
C LYS A 117 9.21 -9.90 18.04
N THR A 118 8.66 -8.70 17.84
CA THR A 118 9.27 -7.44 18.32
C THR A 118 8.91 -7.13 19.76
#